data_AF-G8U011-F1
#
_entry.id   AF-G8U011-F1
#
_cell.length_a   1.000
_cell.length_b   1.000
_cell.length_c   1.000
_cell.angle_alpha   90.00
_cell.angle_beta   90.00
_cell.angle_gamma   90.00
#
_symmetry.space_group_name_H-M   'P 1'
#
loop_
_entity.id
_entity.type
_entity.pdbx_description
1 polymer ?
#
loop_
_entity_poly.entity_id
_entity_poly.type
_entity_poly.pdbx_seq_one_letter_code
_entity_poly.pdbx_strand_id
1 'polypeptide(L)'
;MTPYVVVATGRYRWRAPSVLGMTTGFWGGWTAWVSTGVVPHWWVGFGMVMVGISAALTALYVRPVSVCVGPGRVWMRRRRIDVSRRIRWVAFLPSGETVLSFNLLYQFVIPGDVFFQRQLHALLAPYYSVRTMDGTGRSRPR
;
A
#
# COMPACT_ATOMS: atom_id res chain seq x y z
N MET A 1 -13.33 30.94 3.62
CA MET A 1 -13.62 29.55 3.21
C MET A 1 -12.67 28.64 3.95
N THR A 2 -13.17 27.88 4.93
CA THR A 2 -12.38 26.85 5.61
C THR A 2 -11.93 25.83 4.58
N PRO A 3 -10.62 25.57 4.40
CA PRO A 3 -10.20 24.51 3.52
C PRO A 3 -10.77 23.22 4.10
N TYR A 4 -11.63 22.54 3.34
CA TYR A 4 -12.20 21.26 3.74
C TYR A 4 -11.04 20.26 3.91
N VAL A 5 -10.59 20.09 5.16
CA VAL A 5 -9.57 19.10 5.51
C VAL A 5 -10.29 17.89 6.08
N VAL A 6 -10.30 16.81 5.30
CA VAL A 6 -10.83 15.52 5.73
C VAL A 6 -9.73 14.78 6.48
N VAL A 7 -9.98 14.43 7.75
CA VAL A 7 -9.08 13.58 8.52
C VAL A 7 -9.54 12.14 8.38
N ALA A 8 -8.69 11.32 7.78
CA ALA A 8 -8.94 9.91 7.51
C ALA A 8 -7.95 9.04 8.26
N THR A 9 -8.29 7.77 8.49
CA THR A 9 -7.33 6.77 8.96
C THR A 9 -7.24 5.68 7.92
N GLY A 10 -6.03 5.41 7.43
CA GLY A 10 -5.80 4.37 6.41
C GLY A 10 -4.68 3.43 6.80
N ARG A 11 -4.43 2.43 5.96
CA ARG A 11 -3.38 1.42 6.16
C ARG A 11 -2.57 1.27 4.89
N TYR A 12 -1.28 0.95 5.02
CA TYR A 12 -0.50 0.57 3.85
C TYR A 12 -0.92 -0.83 3.42
N ARG A 13 -1.23 -0.97 2.13
CA ARG A 13 -1.45 -2.23 1.46
C ARG A 13 -0.31 -2.44 0.49
N TRP A 14 0.46 -3.50 0.74
CA TRP A 14 1.42 -4.00 -0.23
C TRP A 14 0.64 -4.59 -1.39
N ARG A 15 1.14 -4.42 -2.62
CA ARG A 15 0.58 -5.17 -3.74
C ARG A 15 0.84 -6.66 -3.48
N ALA A 16 -0.22 -7.40 -3.21
CA ALA A 16 -0.18 -8.85 -2.92
C ALA A 16 0.71 -9.66 -3.90
N PRO A 17 0.73 -9.40 -5.23
CA PRO A 17 1.62 -10.16 -6.12
C PRO A 17 3.11 -9.95 -5.84
N SER A 18 3.52 -8.80 -5.32
CA SER A 18 4.94 -8.48 -5.08
C SER A 18 5.46 -9.20 -3.84
N VAL A 19 4.66 -9.22 -2.77
CA VAL A 19 5.02 -9.90 -1.52
C VAL A 19 4.94 -11.40 -1.69
N LEU A 20 3.88 -11.91 -2.35
CA LEU A 20 3.79 -13.32 -2.71
C LEU A 20 4.95 -13.71 -3.62
N GLY A 21 5.19 -13.02 -4.73
CA GLY A 21 6.32 -13.35 -5.63
C GLY A 21 7.68 -13.38 -4.94
N MET A 22 8.00 -12.40 -4.08
CA MET A 22 9.24 -12.41 -3.29
C MET A 22 9.29 -13.58 -2.31
N THR A 23 8.21 -13.84 -1.57
CA THR A 23 8.19 -14.94 -0.59
C THR A 23 8.19 -16.30 -1.28
N THR A 24 7.39 -16.53 -2.32
CA THR A 24 7.35 -17.80 -3.04
C THR A 24 8.64 -18.06 -3.82
N GLY A 25 9.24 -17.03 -4.43
CA GLY A 25 10.54 -17.15 -5.10
C GLY A 25 11.66 -17.46 -4.11
N PHE A 26 11.66 -16.81 -2.95
CA PHE A 26 12.64 -17.09 -1.89
C PHE A 26 12.48 -18.50 -1.31
N TRP A 27 11.25 -18.89 -0.95
CA TRP A 27 10.96 -20.23 -0.41
C TRP A 27 11.19 -21.33 -1.45
N GLY A 28 10.81 -21.13 -2.71
CA GLY A 28 11.02 -22.08 -3.79
C GLY A 28 12.50 -22.25 -4.15
N GLY A 29 13.26 -21.15 -4.16
CA GLY A 29 14.72 -21.21 -4.32
C GLY A 29 15.40 -21.92 -3.16
N TRP A 30 14.95 -21.64 -1.92
CA TRP A 30 15.44 -22.28 -0.71
C TRP A 30 15.18 -23.80 -0.71
N THR A 31 13.95 -24.25 -0.97
CA THR A 31 13.60 -25.67 -0.95
C THR A 31 14.30 -26.45 -2.06
N ALA A 32 14.38 -25.89 -3.27
CA ALA A 32 15.08 -26.50 -4.40
C ALA A 32 16.59 -26.67 -4.12
N TRP A 33 17.20 -25.76 -3.36
CA TRP A 33 18.61 -25.85 -2.98
C TRP A 33 18.85 -26.77 -1.78
N VAL A 34 17.97 -26.77 -0.78
CA VAL A 34 18.06 -27.74 0.34
C VAL A 34 18.00 -29.18 -0.20
N SER A 35 17.20 -29.45 -1.23
CA SER A 35 17.17 -30.76 -1.88
C SER A 35 18.47 -31.15 -2.62
N THR A 36 19.41 -30.22 -2.82
CA THR A 36 20.74 -30.52 -3.39
C THR A 36 21.77 -30.99 -2.35
N GLY A 37 21.42 -30.99 -1.05
CA GLY A 37 22.24 -31.60 0.01
C GLY A 37 23.45 -30.78 0.50
N VAL A 38 23.71 -29.61 -0.09
CA VAL A 38 24.82 -28.73 0.30
C VAL A 38 24.25 -27.45 0.92
N VAL A 39 23.96 -27.47 2.22
CA VAL A 39 23.46 -26.29 2.94
C VAL A 39 24.51 -25.82 3.95
N PRO A 40 25.26 -24.75 3.67
CA PRO A 40 26.10 -24.12 4.66
C PRO A 40 25.23 -23.53 5.78
N HIS A 41 25.56 -23.81 7.04
CA HIS A 41 24.81 -23.37 8.22
C HIS A 41 24.55 -21.85 8.28
N TRP A 42 25.43 -21.03 7.69
CA TRP A 42 25.27 -19.57 7.61
C TRP A 42 24.11 -19.12 6.71
N TRP A 43 23.71 -19.94 5.72
CA TRP A 43 22.54 -19.66 4.89
C TRP A 43 21.22 -19.85 5.66
N VAL A 44 21.16 -20.79 6.61
CA VAL A 44 19.98 -21.00 7.46
C VAL A 44 19.75 -19.78 8.36
N GLY A 45 20.84 -19.22 8.90
CA GLY A 45 20.79 -17.94 9.62
C GLY A 45 20.30 -16.79 8.75
N PHE A 46 20.79 -16.68 7.51
CA PHE A 46 20.33 -15.65 6.57
C PHE A 46 18.84 -15.78 6.23
N GLY A 47 18.34 -17.00 6.02
CA GLY A 47 16.93 -17.26 5.79
C GLY A 47 16.03 -16.84 6.95
N MET A 48 16.40 -17.20 8.18
CA MET A 48 15.67 -16.77 9.38
C MET A 48 15.68 -15.24 9.56
N VAL A 49 16.81 -14.57 9.27
CA VAL A 49 16.91 -13.10 9.33
C VAL A 49 15.98 -12.46 8.30
N MET A 50 15.92 -12.96 7.07
CA MET A 50 15.02 -12.42 6.03
C MET A 50 13.54 -12.62 6.36
N VAL A 51 13.18 -13.75 6.98
CA VAL A 51 11.82 -13.97 7.50
C VAL A 51 11.50 -12.97 8.62
N GLY A 52 12.43 -12.75 9.56
CA GLY A 52 12.28 -11.78 10.64
C GLY A 52 12.11 -10.35 10.12
N ILE A 53 12.91 -9.93 9.14
CA ILE A 53 12.80 -8.61 8.49
C ILE A 53 11.46 -8.48 7.77
N SER A 54 11.03 -9.51 7.04
CA SER A 54 9.75 -9.49 6.33
C SER A 54 8.56 -9.39 7.29
N ALA A 55 8.59 -10.13 8.40
CA ALA A 55 7.58 -10.05 9.46
C ALA A 55 7.58 -8.68 10.14
N ALA A 56 8.75 -8.13 10.46
CA ALA A 56 8.90 -6.81 11.07
C ALA A 56 8.41 -5.68 10.15
N LEU A 57 8.74 -5.74 8.86
CA LEU A 57 8.21 -4.82 7.84
C LEU A 57 6.69 -4.95 7.75
N THR A 58 6.15 -6.17 7.69
CA THR A 58 4.70 -6.39 7.65
C THR A 58 4.03 -5.77 8.88
N ALA A 59 4.56 -6.00 10.08
CA ALA A 59 4.04 -5.42 11.32
C ALA A 59 4.13 -3.89 11.36
N LEU A 60 5.20 -3.29 10.82
CA LEU A 60 5.37 -1.84 10.74
C LEU A 60 4.40 -1.18 9.76
N TYR A 61 4.09 -1.84 8.65
CA TYR A 61 3.25 -1.28 7.57
C TYR A 61 1.75 -1.62 7.71
N VAL A 62 1.36 -2.59 8.53
CA VAL A 62 -0.06 -2.88 8.84
C VAL A 62 -0.70 -1.82 9.75
N ARG A 63 0.12 -1.05 10.48
CA ARG A 63 -0.39 -0.07 11.46
C ARG A 63 -1.23 1.02 10.79
N PRO A 64 -2.36 1.42 11.39
CA PRO A 64 -3.15 2.53 10.91
C PRO A 64 -2.35 3.83 10.98
N VAL A 65 -2.52 4.67 9.95
CA VAL A 65 -1.93 6.00 9.83
C VAL A 65 -3.04 7.00 9.58
N SER A 66 -3.09 8.04 10.42
CA SER A 66 -3.98 9.17 10.21
C SER A 66 -3.44 10.09 9.13
N VAL A 67 -4.29 10.48 8.20
CA VAL A 67 -3.98 11.30 7.03
C VAL A 67 -4.96 12.47 6.96
N CYS A 68 -4.44 13.65 6.70
CA CYS A 68 -5.22 14.85 6.45
C CYS A 68 -5.24 15.08 4.94
N VAL A 69 -6.42 15.09 4.34
CA VAL A 69 -6.63 15.33 2.92
C VAL A 69 -7.29 16.68 2.75
N GLY A 70 -6.59 17.60 2.10
CA GLY A 70 -7.10 18.88 1.63
C GLY A 70 -7.08 18.97 0.11
N PRO A 71 -7.52 20.10 -0.46
CA PRO A 71 -7.50 20.30 -1.91
C PRO A 71 -6.07 20.17 -2.46
N GLY A 72 -5.83 19.12 -3.23
CA GLY A 72 -4.52 18.81 -3.82
C GLY A 72 -3.42 18.43 -2.83
N ARG A 73 -3.69 18.39 -1.51
CA ARG A 73 -2.68 18.10 -0.48
C ARG A 73 -3.08 16.89 0.36
N VAL A 74 -2.15 15.94 0.50
CA VAL A 74 -2.29 14.75 1.33
C VAL A 74 -1.13 14.69 2.32
N TRP A 75 -1.44 14.85 3.60
CA TRP A 75 -0.49 14.90 4.69
C TRP A 75 -0.62 13.70 5.62
N MET A 76 0.45 12.93 5.80
CA MET A 76 0.45 11.81 6.73
C MET A 76 0.92 12.25 8.12
N ARG A 77 -0.01 12.35 9.07
CA ARG A 77 0.19 12.99 10.38
C ARG A 77 1.28 12.31 11.21
N ARG A 78 1.30 10.97 11.22
CA ARG A 78 2.22 10.18 12.07
C ARG A 78 3.69 10.28 11.63
N ARG A 79 3.93 10.51 10.34
CA ARG A 79 5.30 10.64 9.80
C ARG A 79 5.69 12.10 9.56
N ARG A 80 4.77 13.06 9.69
CA ARG A 80 4.96 14.48 9.30
C ARG A 80 5.50 14.60 7.86
N ILE A 81 5.02 13.74 6.95
CA ILE A 81 5.44 13.72 5.55
C ILE A 81 4.29 14.19 4.69
N ASP A 82 4.56 15.17 3.82
CA ASP A 82 3.71 15.50 2.68
C ASP A 82 3.93 14.45 1.59
N VAL A 83 2.87 13.72 1.26
CA VAL A 83 2.91 12.65 0.25
C VAL A 83 2.23 13.06 -1.06
N SER A 84 1.72 14.29 -1.15
CA SER A 84 0.96 14.81 -2.30
C SER A 84 1.70 14.60 -3.62
N ARG A 85 2.98 14.99 -3.66
CA ARG A 85 3.83 14.85 -4.86
C ARG A 85 4.18 13.40 -5.22
N ARG A 86 3.96 12.47 -4.30
CA ARG A 86 4.24 11.05 -4.52
C ARG A 86 3.02 10.29 -5.01
N ILE A 87 1.82 10.86 -4.95
CA ILE A 87 0.60 10.20 -5.42
C ILE A 87 0.63 10.16 -6.94
N ARG A 88 0.58 8.95 -7.47
CA ARG A 88 0.60 8.68 -8.91
C ARG A 88 -0.81 8.58 -9.48
N TRP A 89 -1.72 7.95 -8.74
CA TRP A 89 -3.14 7.85 -9.06
C TRP A 89 -3.96 7.56 -7.81
N VAL A 90 -5.26 7.84 -7.90
CA VAL A 90 -6.26 7.56 -6.86
C VAL A 90 -7.31 6.63 -7.44
N ALA A 91 -7.77 5.63 -6.67
CA ALA A 91 -8.88 4.78 -7.05
C ALA A 91 -9.94 4.73 -5.95
N PHE A 92 -11.20 4.70 -6.36
CA PHE A 92 -12.35 4.54 -5.48
C PHE A 92 -12.93 3.16 -5.73
N LEU A 93 -12.84 2.27 -4.74
CA LEU A 93 -13.33 0.91 -4.87
C LEU A 93 -14.83 0.85 -4.52
N PRO A 94 -15.58 -0.06 -5.16
CA PRO A 94 -16.97 -0.30 -4.82
C PRO A 94 -17.16 -0.82 -3.39
N SER A 95 -16.11 -1.31 -2.73
CA SER A 95 -16.10 -1.71 -1.32
C SER A 95 -16.17 -0.54 -0.33
N GLY A 96 -16.15 0.73 -0.80
CA GLY A 96 -16.05 1.92 0.06
C GLY A 96 -14.60 2.37 0.32
N GLU A 97 -13.61 1.56 -0.06
CA GLU A 97 -12.20 1.91 0.13
C GLU A 97 -11.70 2.93 -0.90
N THR A 98 -10.93 3.92 -0.47
CA THR A 98 -10.17 4.81 -1.36
C THR A 98 -8.70 4.41 -1.35
N VAL A 99 -8.12 4.16 -2.52
CA VAL A 99 -6.73 3.76 -2.68
C VAL A 99 -5.92 4.90 -3.27
N LEU A 100 -4.88 5.32 -2.53
CA LEU A 100 -3.84 6.22 -2.99
C LEU A 100 -2.62 5.40 -3.37
N SER A 101 -2.19 5.45 -4.63
CA SER A 101 -0.98 4.76 -5.07
C SER A 101 0.19 5.71 -5.15
N PHE A 102 1.27 5.39 -4.44
CA PHE A 102 2.50 6.18 -4.46
C PHE A 102 3.57 5.58 -5.37
N ASN A 103 3.69 4.25 -5.37
CA ASN A 103 4.66 3.51 -6.17
C ASN A 103 4.08 2.13 -6.54
N LEU A 104 4.73 1.40 -7.44
CA LEU A 104 4.38 0.03 -7.82
C LEU A 104 4.34 -0.94 -6.62
N LEU A 105 5.12 -0.67 -5.57
CA LEU A 105 5.26 -1.54 -4.41
C LEU A 105 4.24 -1.25 -3.29
N TYR A 106 3.78 0.00 -3.18
CA TYR A 106 3.00 0.47 -2.04
C TYR A 106 1.73 1.22 -2.45
N GLN A 107 0.62 0.79 -1.86
CA GLN A 107 -0.65 1.47 -1.91
C GLN A 107 -1.07 1.85 -0.50
N PHE A 108 -1.87 2.89 -0.37
CA PHE A 108 -2.45 3.30 0.89
C PHE A 108 -3.96 3.29 0.76
N VAL A 109 -4.59 2.55 1.64
CA VAL A 109 -6.03 2.29 1.60
C VAL A 109 -6.67 3.04 2.74
N ILE A 110 -7.65 3.86 2.39
CA ILE A 110 -8.47 4.63 3.32
C ILE A 110 -9.85 4.00 3.30
N PRO A 111 -10.23 3.20 4.31
CA PRO A 111 -11.61 2.76 4.47
C PRO A 111 -12.51 3.96 4.78
N GLY A 112 -13.71 3.96 4.21
CA GLY A 112 -14.73 4.95 4.51
C GLY A 112 -16.05 4.63 3.79
N ASP A 113 -17.10 5.32 4.18
CA ASP A 113 -18.42 5.15 3.55
C ASP A 113 -18.48 5.82 2.17
N VAL A 114 -19.51 5.51 1.39
CA VAL A 114 -19.73 6.09 0.05
C VAL A 114 -19.77 7.62 0.10
N PHE A 115 -20.33 8.21 1.15
CA PHE A 115 -20.34 9.66 1.35
C PHE A 115 -18.93 10.22 1.54
N PHE A 116 -18.11 9.54 2.33
CA PHE A 116 -16.72 9.89 2.57
C PHE A 116 -15.87 9.78 1.29
N GLN A 117 -16.11 8.73 0.49
CA GLN A 117 -15.50 8.60 -0.84
C GLN A 117 -15.86 9.77 -1.75
N ARG A 118 -17.12 10.24 -1.76
CA ARG A 118 -17.53 11.40 -2.56
C ARG A 118 -16.81 12.67 -2.14
N GLN A 119 -16.63 12.89 -0.83
CA GLN A 119 -15.86 14.03 -0.32
C GLN A 119 -14.39 13.95 -0.75
N LEU A 120 -13.75 12.78 -0.61
CA LEU A 120 -12.38 12.56 -1.08
C LEU A 120 -12.26 12.73 -2.60
N HIS A 121 -13.23 12.25 -3.37
CA HIS A 121 -13.27 12.43 -4.82
C HIS A 121 -13.31 13.90 -5.20
N ALA A 122 -14.18 14.70 -4.57
CA ALA A 122 -14.24 16.15 -4.81
C ALA A 122 -12.91 16.87 -4.50
N LEU A 123 -12.17 16.41 -3.48
CA LEU A 123 -10.90 17.01 -3.07
C LEU A 123 -9.70 16.58 -3.91
N LEU A 124 -9.72 15.35 -4.45
CA LEU A 124 -8.55 14.74 -5.11
C LEU A 124 -8.68 14.67 -6.63
N ALA A 125 -9.89 14.45 -7.18
CA ALA A 125 -10.09 14.26 -8.62
C ALA A 125 -9.57 15.42 -9.49
N PRO A 126 -9.65 16.70 -9.08
CA PRO A 126 -9.09 17.80 -9.88
C PRO A 126 -7.56 17.79 -9.98
N TYR A 127 -6.87 17.13 -9.04
CA TYR A 127 -5.41 17.23 -8.89
C TYR A 127 -4.68 15.94 -9.24
N TYR A 128 -5.38 14.80 -9.28
CA TYR A 128 -4.78 13.49 -9.48
C TYR A 128 -5.56 12.67 -10.51
N SER A 129 -4.85 11.82 -11.26
CA SER A 129 -5.52 10.89 -12.18
C SER A 129 -6.35 9.86 -11.39
N VAL A 130 -7.66 9.85 -11.63
CA VAL A 130 -8.57 8.88 -11.02
C VAL A 130 -8.64 7.62 -11.88
N ARG A 131 -8.39 6.46 -11.27
CA ARG A 131 -8.56 5.14 -11.88
C ARG A 131 -9.75 4.43 -11.25
N THR A 132 -10.61 3.85 -12.09
CA THR A 132 -11.56 2.85 -11.64
C THR A 132 -10.81 1.52 -11.49
N MET A 133 -10.88 0.95 -10.29
CA MET A 133 -10.39 -0.40 -10.03
C MET A 133 -11.59 -1.33 -9.96
N ASP A 134 -11.55 -2.42 -10.73
CA ASP A 134 -12.49 -3.51 -10.53
C ASP A 134 -12.26 -4.11 -9.14
N GLY A 135 -13.26 -4.80 -8.56
CA GLY A 135 -13.18 -5.39 -7.21
C GLY A 135 -12.00 -6.35 -6.95
N THR A 136 -11.20 -6.64 -7.96
CA THR A 136 -9.95 -7.43 -7.93
C THR A 136 -8.66 -6.59 -7.83
N GLY A 137 -8.75 -5.25 -7.79
CA GLY A 137 -7.59 -4.35 -7.69
C GLY A 137 -6.77 -4.19 -8.99
N ARG A 138 -7.28 -4.70 -10.12
CA ARG A 138 -6.70 -4.47 -11.45
C ARG A 138 -7.28 -3.18 -12.05
N SER A 139 -6.40 -2.32 -12.55
CA SER A 139 -6.82 -1.15 -13.33
C SER A 139 -7.19 -1.58 -14.74
N ARG A 140 -8.43 -1.34 -15.17
CA ARG A 140 -8.76 -1.42 -16.60
C ARG A 140 -8.07 -0.26 -17.32
N PRO A 141 -7.34 -0.51 -18.41
CA PRO A 141 -7.04 0.57 -19.36
C PRO A 141 -8.38 1.03 -19.95
N ARG A 142 -8.55 2.35 -20.05
CA ARG A 142 -9.57 2.92 -20.95
C ARG A 142 -9.09 2.76 -22.38
#